data_AF-A0A1H3DXE0-F1
#
_entry.id   AF-A0A1H3DXE0-F1
#
_cell.length_a   1.000
_cell.length_b   1.000
_cell.length_c   1.000
_cell.angle_alpha   90.00
_cell.angle_beta   90.00
_cell.angle_gamma   90.00
#
_symmetry.space_group_name_H-M   'P 1'
#
loop_
_entity.id
_entity.type
_entity.pdbx_description
1 polymer ?
#
loop_
_entity_poly.entity_id
_entity_poly.type
_entity_poly.pdbx_seq_one_letter_code
_entity_poly.pdbx_strand_id
1 'polypeptide(L)'
;MNAINVKEKNHVLFQICVVGAGGNGSHFVRTLLQTISGYLAANERPPISFDITLIDADRVEQKNFQRQLFDQDDLDEYKVVSLVERYADYYGLEVKAVTEFVTSLEMLANLFGSGDLNIGPNVQVVPILVGLVDNNKTRQLFDEFFHSDLIEDLIWIDAGIEGIMLFDDPSPAELQMIEFSGFGGQVVCGYKFRGETILEPVTRVYPNILGDEKTEFPGQSCGDTILNNPQRLQTNQMAAQLTMTLLNNLMDKQNIYFHKINFNAQFAQSKSTFIQKDIVEKFEALRK
;
A
#
# COMPACT_ATOMS: atom_id res chain seq x y z
N MET A 1 -17.21 -13.80 13.03
CA MET A 1 -15.84 -13.25 13.03
C MET A 1 -15.97 -11.77 13.35
N ASN A 2 -15.15 -11.24 14.24
CA ASN A 2 -15.16 -9.80 14.54
C ASN A 2 -14.68 -9.03 13.31
N ALA A 3 -15.28 -7.88 13.04
CA ALA A 3 -14.92 -7.01 11.94
C ALA A 3 -15.27 -5.56 12.28
N ILE A 4 -14.53 -4.61 11.72
CA ILE A 4 -14.84 -3.19 11.77
C ILE A 4 -15.56 -2.85 10.45
N ASN A 5 -16.83 -2.46 10.53
CA ASN A 5 -17.58 -2.00 9.37
C ASN A 5 -17.42 -0.49 9.20
N VAL A 6 -16.72 -0.08 8.14
CA VAL A 6 -16.38 1.34 7.91
C VAL A 6 -17.52 2.14 7.28
N LYS A 7 -18.61 1.49 6.87
CA LYS A 7 -19.72 2.15 6.14
C LYS A 7 -20.64 2.88 7.11
N GLU A 8 -20.70 4.20 7.01
CA GLU A 8 -21.63 5.09 7.72
C GLU A 8 -22.75 5.64 6.83
N LYS A 9 -22.50 5.83 5.53
CA LYS A 9 -23.52 6.28 4.57
C LYS A 9 -23.85 5.21 3.54
N ASN A 10 -24.94 5.42 2.80
CA ASN A 10 -25.36 4.47 1.77
C ASN A 10 -24.29 4.29 0.71
N HIS A 11 -23.77 5.40 0.16
CA HIS A 11 -22.75 5.40 -0.89
C HIS A 11 -21.36 5.70 -0.31
N VAL A 12 -20.35 4.91 -0.70
CA VAL A 12 -18.96 5.06 -0.25
C VAL A 12 -18.05 5.38 -1.43
N LEU A 13 -17.32 6.49 -1.35
CA LEU A 13 -16.21 6.78 -2.25
C LEU A 13 -14.91 6.34 -1.56
N PHE A 14 -14.25 5.34 -2.12
CA PHE A 14 -12.89 4.98 -1.69
C PHE A 14 -11.89 5.89 -2.41
N GLN A 15 -11.23 6.75 -1.65
CA GLN A 15 -10.14 7.60 -2.14
C GLN A 15 -8.81 6.88 -1.86
N ILE A 16 -8.26 6.22 -2.88
CA ILE A 16 -7.13 5.30 -2.78
C ILE A 16 -5.88 5.99 -3.32
N CYS A 17 -4.93 6.30 -2.44
CA CYS A 17 -3.60 6.77 -2.81
C CYS A 17 -2.60 5.62 -2.67
N VAL A 18 -2.02 5.17 -3.77
CA VAL A 18 -1.01 4.10 -3.81
C VAL A 18 0.36 4.74 -3.96
N VAL A 19 1.21 4.64 -2.94
CA VAL A 19 2.57 5.19 -2.98
C VAL A 19 3.57 4.05 -3.16
N GLY A 20 4.27 4.06 -4.29
CA GLY A 20 5.22 3.04 -4.73
C GLY A 20 4.68 2.16 -5.87
N ALA A 21 5.39 2.20 -7.01
CA ALA A 21 5.11 1.47 -8.25
C ALA A 21 6.21 0.44 -8.59
N GLY A 22 7.04 0.08 -7.60
CA GLY A 22 8.13 -0.87 -7.75
C GLY A 22 7.69 -2.36 -7.83
N GLY A 23 8.43 -3.22 -7.13
CA GLY A 23 8.25 -4.68 -7.12
C GLY A 23 6.81 -5.10 -6.84
N ASN A 24 6.37 -4.95 -5.59
CA ASN A 24 4.99 -5.26 -5.16
C ASN A 24 3.97 -4.23 -5.71
N GLY A 25 4.38 -2.96 -5.85
CA GLY A 25 3.59 -1.87 -6.42
C GLY A 25 2.96 -2.21 -7.76
N SER A 26 3.77 -2.57 -8.75
CA SER A 26 3.30 -2.89 -10.11
C SER A 26 2.31 -4.06 -10.13
N HIS A 27 2.59 -5.15 -9.41
CA HIS A 27 1.67 -6.31 -9.30
C HIS A 27 0.37 -5.96 -8.58
N PHE A 28 0.44 -5.12 -7.56
CA PHE A 28 -0.73 -4.65 -6.82
C PHE A 28 -1.62 -3.78 -7.70
N VAL A 29 -1.07 -2.77 -8.39
CA VAL A 29 -1.84 -1.86 -9.25
C VAL A 29 -2.57 -2.62 -10.35
N ARG A 30 -1.89 -3.54 -11.04
CA ARG A 30 -2.53 -4.41 -12.05
C ARG A 30 -3.73 -5.17 -11.46
N THR A 31 -3.58 -5.73 -10.26
CA THR A 31 -4.64 -6.50 -9.61
C THR A 31 -5.77 -5.60 -9.12
N LEU A 32 -5.45 -4.42 -8.57
CA LEU A 32 -6.41 -3.41 -8.13
C LEU A 32 -7.33 -2.99 -9.28
N LEU A 33 -6.76 -2.56 -10.40
CA LEU A 33 -7.51 -2.07 -11.55
C LEU A 33 -8.36 -3.17 -12.20
N GLN A 34 -7.82 -4.39 -12.30
CA GLN A 34 -8.60 -5.54 -12.74
C GLN A 34 -9.79 -5.84 -11.80
N THR A 35 -9.57 -5.78 -10.49
CA THR A 35 -10.61 -6.06 -9.48
C THR A 35 -11.70 -4.99 -9.53
N ILE A 36 -11.32 -3.71 -9.64
CA ILE A 36 -12.26 -2.61 -9.79
C ILE A 36 -13.06 -2.76 -11.08
N SER A 37 -12.42 -3.04 -12.22
CA SER A 37 -13.11 -3.27 -13.49
C SER A 37 -14.15 -4.40 -13.37
N GLY A 38 -13.77 -5.54 -12.79
CA GLY A 38 -14.68 -6.65 -12.54
C GLY A 38 -15.83 -6.27 -11.61
N TYR A 39 -15.56 -5.47 -10.58
CA TYR A 39 -16.58 -4.95 -9.68
C TYR A 39 -17.56 -4.00 -10.38
N LEU A 40 -17.07 -3.09 -11.22
CA LEU A 40 -17.89 -2.13 -11.96
C LEU A 40 -18.81 -2.84 -12.98
N ALA A 41 -18.39 -3.99 -13.51
CA ALA A 41 -19.16 -4.80 -14.44
C ALA A 41 -20.24 -5.70 -13.80
N ALA A 42 -20.25 -5.85 -12.48
CA ALA A 42 -21.22 -6.72 -11.78
C ALA A 42 -22.61 -6.07 -11.64
N ASN A 43 -23.67 -6.88 -11.78
CA ASN A 43 -25.07 -6.42 -11.75
C ASN A 43 -25.57 -6.02 -10.36
N GLU A 44 -25.11 -6.69 -9.30
CA GLU A 44 -25.50 -6.41 -7.91
C GLU A 44 -24.26 -6.06 -7.11
N ARG A 45 -24.14 -4.78 -6.73
CA ARG A 45 -22.99 -4.29 -5.99
C ARG A 45 -23.38 -3.25 -4.94
N PRO A 46 -22.68 -3.20 -3.80
CA PRO A 46 -22.70 -2.04 -2.93
C PRO A 46 -22.51 -0.74 -3.74
N PRO A 47 -23.21 0.35 -3.41
CA PRO A 47 -23.05 1.62 -4.11
C PRO A 47 -21.72 2.26 -3.69
N ILE A 48 -20.64 1.86 -4.37
CA ILE A 48 -19.31 2.41 -4.14
C ILE A 48 -18.73 3.02 -5.42
N SER A 49 -17.84 3.98 -5.24
CA SER A 49 -17.05 4.61 -6.29
C SER A 49 -15.59 4.70 -5.85
N PHE A 50 -14.70 5.01 -6.79
CA PHE A 50 -13.27 5.06 -6.58
C PHE A 50 -12.70 6.39 -7.07
N ASP A 51 -11.79 6.97 -6.29
CA ASP A 51 -10.84 7.99 -6.74
C ASP A 51 -9.45 7.43 -6.49
N ILE A 52 -8.66 7.23 -7.55
CA ILE A 52 -7.41 6.46 -7.48
C ILE A 52 -6.26 7.36 -7.93
N THR A 53 -5.23 7.45 -7.09
CA THR A 53 -3.99 8.14 -7.41
C THR A 53 -2.81 7.20 -7.20
N LEU A 54 -1.94 7.07 -8.20
CA LEU A 54 -0.67 6.36 -8.11
C LEU A 54 0.46 7.38 -7.99
N ILE A 55 1.36 7.17 -7.03
CA ILE A 55 2.44 8.10 -6.72
C ILE A 55 3.78 7.37 -6.71
N ASP A 56 4.68 7.75 -7.61
CA ASP A 56 6.08 7.32 -7.67
C ASP A 56 6.84 8.26 -8.62
N ALA A 57 8.07 8.64 -8.29
CA ALA A 57 8.93 9.43 -9.18
C ALA A 57 9.95 8.59 -9.96
N ASP A 58 10.06 7.29 -9.65
CA ASP A 58 10.97 6.42 -10.37
C ASP A 58 10.55 6.25 -11.84
N ARG A 59 11.57 6.23 -12.71
CA ARG A 59 11.44 5.83 -14.11
C ARG A 59 11.71 4.34 -14.28
N VAL A 60 11.21 3.78 -15.36
CA VAL A 60 11.45 2.39 -15.72
C VAL A 60 12.87 2.23 -16.25
N GLU A 61 13.59 1.26 -15.70
CA GLU A 61 14.92 0.84 -16.14
C GLU A 61 14.88 -0.60 -16.69
N GLN A 62 15.88 -0.97 -17.49
CA GLN A 62 15.98 -2.34 -18.04
C GLN A 62 15.97 -3.45 -16.97
N LYS A 63 16.51 -3.18 -15.78
CA LYS A 63 16.52 -4.15 -14.66
C LYS A 63 15.11 -4.48 -14.15
N ASN A 64 14.11 -3.65 -14.46
CA ASN A 64 12.74 -3.81 -13.99
C ASN A 64 11.95 -4.84 -14.81
N PHE A 65 12.24 -5.03 -16.10
CA PHE A 65 11.45 -5.87 -17.02
C PHE A 65 11.25 -7.32 -16.55
N GLN A 66 12.20 -7.86 -15.80
CA GLN A 66 12.15 -9.26 -15.34
C GLN A 66 11.36 -9.46 -14.06
N ARG A 67 11.09 -8.39 -13.29
CA ARG A 67 10.58 -8.48 -11.91
C ARG A 67 9.37 -7.59 -11.64
N GLN A 68 9.12 -6.62 -12.50
CA GLN A 68 8.03 -5.65 -12.43
C GLN A 68 7.24 -5.72 -13.74
N LEU A 69 6.01 -5.19 -13.73
CA LEU A 69 5.11 -5.26 -14.88
C LEU A 69 5.38 -4.13 -15.90
N PHE A 70 6.62 -4.07 -16.39
CA PHE A 70 7.08 -3.14 -17.41
C PHE A 70 7.73 -3.88 -18.57
N ASP A 71 7.69 -3.30 -19.76
CA ASP A 71 8.39 -3.81 -20.95
C ASP A 71 9.23 -2.72 -21.64
N GLN A 72 9.74 -3.05 -22.81
CA GLN A 72 10.68 -2.21 -23.54
C GLN A 72 10.05 -0.87 -23.96
N ASP A 73 8.73 -0.82 -24.19
CA ASP A 73 8.05 0.40 -24.62
C ASP A 73 7.91 1.41 -23.46
N ASP A 74 8.06 0.94 -22.21
CA ASP A 74 8.02 1.80 -21.02
C ASP A 74 9.39 2.39 -20.64
N LEU A 75 10.48 2.03 -21.33
CA LEU A 75 11.83 2.43 -20.91
C LEU A 75 11.96 3.96 -20.79
N ASP A 76 12.56 4.42 -19.70
CA ASP A 76 12.71 5.82 -19.32
C ASP A 76 11.40 6.57 -19.01
N GLU A 77 10.22 5.95 -19.14
CA GLU A 77 8.94 6.54 -18.70
C GLU A 77 8.77 6.42 -17.18
N TYR A 78 7.95 7.29 -16.59
CA TYR A 78 7.60 7.16 -15.17
C TYR A 78 6.81 5.87 -14.95
N LYS A 79 7.21 5.09 -13.94
CA LYS A 79 6.55 3.82 -13.60
C LYS A 79 5.04 3.97 -13.44
N VAL A 80 4.58 5.03 -12.78
CA VAL A 80 3.15 5.28 -12.57
C VAL A 80 2.41 5.59 -13.86
N VAL A 81 3.03 6.31 -14.80
CA VAL A 81 2.45 6.61 -16.12
C VAL A 81 2.31 5.32 -16.92
N SER A 82 3.38 4.52 -17.01
CA SER A 82 3.36 3.22 -17.69
C SER A 82 2.28 2.28 -17.13
N LEU A 83 2.07 2.24 -15.81
CA LEU A 83 1.01 1.42 -15.21
C LEU A 83 -0.40 1.95 -15.53
N VAL A 84 -0.59 3.27 -15.55
CA VAL A 84 -1.89 3.90 -15.90
C VAL A 84 -2.21 3.59 -17.36
N GLU A 85 -1.33 3.92 -18.30
CA GLU A 85 -1.57 3.69 -19.74
C GLU A 85 -1.80 2.22 -20.05
N ARG A 86 -1.04 1.32 -19.41
CA ARG A 86 -1.15 -0.12 -19.66
C ARG A 86 -2.43 -0.74 -19.10
N TYR A 87 -2.82 -0.37 -17.88
CA TYR A 87 -3.88 -1.07 -17.16
C TYR A 87 -5.14 -0.23 -16.98
N ALA A 88 -5.04 1.06 -16.65
CA ALA A 88 -6.21 1.91 -16.46
C ALA A 88 -6.93 2.12 -17.80
N ASP A 89 -6.20 2.45 -18.87
CA ASP A 89 -6.80 2.64 -20.21
C ASP A 89 -7.39 1.33 -20.75
N TYR A 90 -6.69 0.21 -20.53
CA TYR A 90 -7.20 -1.11 -20.92
C TYR A 90 -8.55 -1.45 -20.26
N TYR A 91 -8.73 -1.08 -18.98
CA TYR A 91 -9.97 -1.30 -18.24
C TYR A 91 -10.98 -0.14 -18.35
N GLY A 92 -10.64 0.96 -19.01
CA GLY A 92 -11.46 2.18 -19.10
C GLY A 92 -11.69 2.84 -17.73
N LEU A 93 -10.66 2.86 -16.87
CA LEU A 93 -10.70 3.45 -15.54
C LEU A 93 -9.96 4.79 -15.52
N GLU A 94 -10.53 5.79 -14.83
CA GLU A 94 -9.83 7.04 -14.55
C GLU A 94 -8.90 6.86 -13.35
N VAL A 95 -7.59 7.01 -13.56
CA VAL A 95 -6.55 6.89 -12.54
C VAL A 95 -5.57 8.05 -12.69
N LYS A 96 -5.29 8.75 -11.60
CA LYS A 96 -4.33 9.85 -11.57
C LYS A 96 -2.92 9.30 -11.37
N ALA A 97 -1.93 9.87 -12.06
CA ALA A 97 -0.52 9.60 -11.85
C ALA A 97 0.18 10.86 -11.32
N VAL A 98 0.95 10.72 -10.24
CA VAL A 98 1.81 11.76 -9.67
C VAL A 98 3.24 11.29 -9.74
N THR A 99 4.05 12.01 -10.50
CA THR A 99 5.44 11.65 -10.84
C THR A 99 6.47 12.25 -9.87
N GLU A 100 6.08 12.41 -8.61
CA GLU A 100 6.86 13.07 -7.54
C GLU A 100 6.94 12.17 -6.31
N PHE A 101 8.05 12.25 -5.56
CA PHE A 101 8.19 11.52 -4.31
C PHE A 101 7.39 12.21 -3.20
N VAL A 102 6.69 11.41 -2.40
CA VAL A 102 6.03 11.90 -1.19
C VAL A 102 7.07 12.24 -0.14
N THR A 103 7.24 13.54 0.12
CA THR A 103 8.32 14.08 0.98
C THR A 103 7.83 15.07 2.03
N SER A 104 6.53 15.40 2.05
CA SER A 104 5.95 16.33 3.01
C SER A 104 4.52 15.96 3.42
N LEU A 105 4.12 16.42 4.60
CA LEU A 105 2.75 16.28 5.10
C LEU A 105 1.76 17.08 4.26
N GLU A 106 2.18 18.24 3.73
CA GLU A 106 1.37 19.07 2.84
C GLU A 106 0.99 18.32 1.56
N MET A 107 1.95 17.61 0.95
CA MET A 107 1.66 16.78 -0.22
C MET A 107 0.64 15.68 0.10
N LEU A 108 0.79 14.99 1.23
CA LEU A 108 -0.19 13.99 1.68
C LEU A 108 -1.57 14.59 1.93
N ALA A 109 -1.64 15.75 2.58
CA ALA A 109 -2.90 16.46 2.82
C ALA A 109 -3.57 16.86 1.49
N ASN A 110 -2.80 17.30 0.50
CA ASN A 110 -3.31 17.63 -0.83
C ASN A 110 -3.81 16.39 -1.58
N LEU A 111 -3.13 15.25 -1.48
CA LEU A 111 -3.56 13.98 -2.10
C LEU A 111 -4.92 13.49 -1.58
N PHE A 112 -5.21 13.73 -0.30
CA PHE A 112 -6.51 13.41 0.32
C PHE A 112 -7.48 14.61 0.37
N GLY A 113 -7.10 15.75 -0.22
CA GLY A 113 -7.94 16.93 -0.28
C GLY A 113 -9.19 16.67 -1.12
N SER A 114 -10.36 17.03 -0.59
CA SER A 114 -11.65 16.83 -1.27
C SER A 114 -11.99 17.92 -2.29
N GLY A 115 -11.13 18.94 -2.44
CA GLY A 115 -11.43 20.20 -3.13
C GLY A 115 -11.89 20.05 -4.58
N ASP A 116 -11.41 19.01 -5.27
CA ASP A 116 -11.75 18.73 -6.67
C ASP A 116 -12.86 17.67 -6.83
N LEU A 117 -13.29 17.03 -5.74
CA LEU A 117 -14.27 15.95 -5.80
C LEU A 117 -15.69 16.54 -5.65
N ASN A 118 -16.53 16.36 -6.67
CA ASN A 118 -17.96 16.66 -6.60
C ASN A 118 -18.70 15.65 -5.72
N ILE A 119 -18.50 15.74 -4.40
CA ILE A 119 -19.05 14.81 -3.41
C ILE A 119 -20.46 15.25 -3.04
N GLY A 120 -21.44 14.44 -3.44
CA GLY A 120 -22.83 14.64 -3.01
C GLY A 120 -22.98 14.48 -1.48
N PRO A 121 -23.99 15.11 -0.85
CA PRO A 121 -24.14 15.11 0.61
C PRO A 121 -24.28 13.71 1.23
N ASN A 122 -24.72 12.73 0.44
CA ASN A 122 -24.96 11.33 0.87
C ASN A 122 -23.79 10.38 0.57
N VAL A 123 -22.65 10.90 0.11
CA VAL A 123 -21.43 10.12 -0.10
C VAL A 123 -20.54 10.21 1.14
N GLN A 124 -20.06 9.06 1.60
CA GLN A 124 -18.99 8.98 2.59
C GLN A 124 -17.67 8.81 1.85
N VAL A 125 -16.69 9.63 2.16
CA VAL A 125 -15.32 9.43 1.66
C VAL A 125 -14.58 8.56 2.66
N VAL A 126 -13.94 7.49 2.17
CA VAL A 126 -13.05 6.63 2.96
C VAL A 126 -11.66 6.76 2.34
N PRO A 127 -10.77 7.56 2.96
CA PRO A 127 -9.40 7.71 2.50
C PRO A 127 -8.56 6.47 2.85
N ILE A 128 -7.83 5.98 1.87
CA ILE A 128 -6.98 4.80 1.97
C ILE A 128 -5.59 5.14 1.44
N LEU A 129 -4.58 5.06 2.30
CA LEU A 129 -3.18 5.09 1.93
C LEU A 129 -2.68 3.64 1.76
N VAL A 130 -2.23 3.28 0.56
CA VAL A 130 -1.57 2.00 0.30
C VAL A 130 -0.07 2.25 0.15
N GLY A 131 0.69 1.93 1.20
CA GLY A 131 2.15 2.10 1.24
C GLY A 131 2.87 0.87 0.69
N LEU A 132 3.43 0.99 -0.50
CA LEU A 132 4.24 -0.04 -1.18
C LEU A 132 5.67 0.46 -1.40
N VAL A 133 6.17 1.22 -0.43
CA VAL A 133 7.49 1.85 -0.44
C VAL A 133 8.57 0.92 0.13
N ASP A 134 9.81 1.13 -0.26
CA ASP A 134 10.96 0.31 0.14
C ASP A 134 11.82 0.94 1.25
N ASN A 135 11.52 2.18 1.66
CA ASN A 135 12.31 2.92 2.64
C ASN A 135 11.51 3.28 3.90
N ASN A 136 12.17 3.27 5.06
CA ASN A 136 11.54 3.58 6.33
C ASN A 136 11.27 5.07 6.51
N LYS A 137 12.08 5.95 5.90
CA LYS A 137 11.87 7.40 5.99
C LYS A 137 10.50 7.85 5.49
N THR A 138 10.06 7.28 4.37
CA THR A 138 8.71 7.53 3.84
C THR A 138 7.63 6.95 4.76
N ARG A 139 7.87 5.76 5.35
CA ARG A 139 6.95 5.21 6.37
C ARG A 139 6.86 6.07 7.64
N GLN A 140 7.95 6.72 8.04
CA GLN A 140 7.94 7.69 9.15
C GLN A 140 7.08 8.91 8.81
N LEU A 141 7.20 9.44 7.59
CA LEU A 141 6.33 10.52 7.12
C LEU A 141 4.86 10.11 7.12
N PHE A 142 4.55 8.86 6.73
CA PHE A 142 3.19 8.33 6.80
C PHE A 142 2.68 8.21 8.25
N ASP A 143 3.54 7.84 9.20
CA ASP A 143 3.21 7.84 10.64
C ASP A 143 2.91 9.25 11.17
N GLU A 144 3.76 10.22 10.81
CA GLU A 144 3.54 11.63 11.14
C GLU A 144 2.19 12.12 10.58
N PHE A 145 1.88 11.81 9.33
CA PHE A 145 0.60 12.17 8.71
C PHE A 145 -0.58 11.47 9.40
N PHE A 146 -0.47 10.16 9.62
CA PHE A 146 -1.49 9.35 10.29
C PHE A 146 -1.83 9.93 11.66
N HIS A 147 -0.84 10.36 12.45
CA HIS A 147 -1.06 10.95 13.77
C HIS A 147 -1.33 12.46 13.79
N SER A 148 -1.22 13.15 12.65
CA SER A 148 -1.47 14.59 12.56
C SER A 148 -2.96 14.95 12.52
N ASP A 149 -3.28 16.22 12.80
CA ASP A 149 -4.65 16.77 12.67
C ASP A 149 -5.03 17.11 11.22
N LEU A 150 -4.15 16.84 10.24
CA LEU A 150 -4.43 17.07 8.82
C LEU A 150 -5.43 16.06 8.24
N ILE A 151 -5.65 14.94 8.94
CA ILE A 151 -6.58 13.90 8.53
C ILE A 151 -7.22 13.23 9.75
N GLU A 152 -8.56 13.20 9.78
CA GLU A 152 -9.32 12.63 10.91
C GLU A 152 -9.53 11.12 10.78
N ASP A 153 -9.82 10.66 9.56
CA ASP A 153 -10.05 9.26 9.22
C ASP A 153 -9.00 8.81 8.21
N LEU A 154 -8.35 7.67 8.42
CA LEU A 154 -7.40 7.11 7.45
C LEU A 154 -7.26 5.61 7.65
N ILE A 155 -7.45 4.84 6.58
CA ILE A 155 -7.00 3.44 6.52
C ILE A 155 -5.62 3.45 5.87
N TRP A 156 -4.59 2.98 6.58
CA TRP A 156 -3.25 2.82 6.03
C TRP A 156 -2.91 1.34 5.91
N ILE A 157 -2.80 0.85 4.67
CA ILE A 157 -2.37 -0.51 4.36
C ILE A 157 -0.91 -0.45 3.90
N ASP A 158 0.02 -0.96 4.71
CA ASP A 158 1.44 -1.06 4.35
C ASP A 158 1.79 -2.50 4.00
N ALA A 159 2.61 -2.68 2.96
CA ALA A 159 3.26 -3.96 2.68
C ALA A 159 4.78 -3.80 2.70
N GLY A 160 5.44 -4.62 3.53
CA GLY A 160 6.89 -4.70 3.61
C GLY A 160 7.36 -6.11 3.29
N ILE A 161 8.47 -6.21 2.55
CA ILE A 161 9.07 -7.50 2.21
C ILE A 161 10.57 -7.50 2.51
N GLU A 162 11.09 -8.68 2.79
CA GLU A 162 12.53 -8.88 2.98
C GLU A 162 13.27 -8.87 1.64
N GLY A 163 14.41 -8.18 1.62
CA GLY A 163 15.38 -8.29 0.53
C GLY A 163 16.19 -9.59 0.62
N ILE A 164 16.76 -10.02 -0.50
CA ILE A 164 17.76 -11.08 -0.56
C ILE A 164 19.04 -10.54 0.09
N MET A 165 19.64 -11.31 0.99
CA MET A 165 20.92 -10.97 1.60
C MET A 165 22.01 -10.86 0.52
N LEU A 166 22.94 -9.94 0.71
CA LEU A 166 24.09 -9.75 -0.17
C LEU A 166 25.37 -9.80 0.67
N PHE A 167 26.38 -10.48 0.15
CA PHE A 167 27.71 -10.60 0.72
C PHE A 167 28.74 -10.41 -0.40
N ASP A 168 29.83 -9.71 -0.10
CA ASP A 168 30.98 -9.59 -1.02
C ASP A 168 31.82 -10.87 -0.94
N ASP A 169 31.99 -11.58 -2.06
CA ASP A 169 32.69 -12.87 -2.16
C ASP A 169 32.19 -13.93 -1.15
N PRO A 170 30.94 -14.41 -1.31
CA PRO A 170 30.27 -15.23 -0.30
C PRO A 170 30.93 -16.59 -0.10
N SER A 171 31.15 -16.95 1.17
CA SER A 171 31.50 -18.32 1.56
C SER A 171 30.37 -19.32 1.25
N PRO A 172 30.64 -20.64 1.22
CA PRO A 172 29.60 -21.65 1.01
C PRO A 172 28.42 -21.58 2.01
N ALA A 173 28.66 -21.12 3.23
CA ALA A 173 27.61 -20.92 4.23
C ALA A 173 26.76 -19.68 3.90
N GLU A 174 27.38 -18.59 3.47
CA GLU A 174 26.68 -17.36 3.06
C GLU A 174 25.89 -17.57 1.77
N LEU A 175 26.37 -18.39 0.84
CA LEU A 175 25.59 -18.80 -0.34
C LEU A 175 24.27 -19.47 0.05
N GLN A 176 24.27 -20.32 1.09
CA GLN A 176 23.02 -20.88 1.62
C GLN A 176 22.14 -19.78 2.23
N MET A 177 22.72 -18.83 2.97
CA MET A 177 21.94 -17.71 3.53
C MET A 177 21.27 -16.87 2.44
N ILE A 178 21.99 -16.55 1.36
CA ILE A 178 21.44 -15.86 0.19
C ILE A 178 20.28 -16.69 -0.38
N GLU A 179 20.49 -17.99 -0.61
CA GLU A 179 19.48 -18.90 -1.18
C GLU A 179 18.19 -18.93 -0.37
N PHE A 180 18.26 -18.91 0.96
CA PHE A 180 17.12 -18.99 1.89
C PHE A 180 16.59 -17.63 2.40
N SER A 181 17.14 -16.50 1.94
CA SER A 181 16.72 -15.15 2.34
C SER A 181 15.67 -14.54 1.40
N GLY A 182 14.98 -13.47 1.82
CA GLY A 182 14.11 -12.67 0.94
C GLY A 182 12.74 -13.28 0.65
N PHE A 183 12.28 -14.20 1.51
CA PHE A 183 10.97 -14.85 1.39
C PHE A 183 9.93 -14.34 2.38
N GLY A 184 10.35 -13.65 3.44
CA GLY A 184 9.46 -13.10 4.44
C GLY A 184 8.86 -11.76 4.05
N GLY A 185 7.72 -11.45 4.66
CA GLY A 185 7.11 -10.13 4.58
C GLY A 185 5.88 -10.02 5.46
N GLN A 186 5.28 -8.83 5.43
CA GLN A 186 4.08 -8.48 6.18
C GLN A 186 3.18 -7.54 5.39
N VAL A 187 1.89 -7.58 5.73
CA VAL A 187 0.90 -6.56 5.38
C VAL A 187 0.24 -6.10 6.67
N VAL A 188 0.22 -4.80 6.95
CA VAL A 188 -0.39 -4.21 8.16
C VAL A 188 -1.46 -3.20 7.77
N CYS A 189 -2.62 -3.27 8.43
CA CYS A 189 -3.74 -2.35 8.26
C CYS A 189 -3.87 -1.45 9.50
N GLY A 190 -3.29 -0.25 9.45
CA GLY A 190 -3.60 0.81 10.40
C GLY A 190 -4.97 1.43 10.10
N TYR A 191 -5.68 1.88 11.14
CA TYR A 191 -6.96 2.55 10.98
C TYR A 191 -7.12 3.65 12.04
N LYS A 192 -7.23 4.88 11.58
CA LYS A 192 -7.62 6.05 12.38
C LYS A 192 -9.05 6.41 12.05
N PHE A 193 -9.83 6.69 13.08
CA PHE A 193 -11.23 7.07 12.96
C PHE A 193 -11.54 8.22 13.92
N ARG A 194 -12.05 9.34 13.41
CA ARG A 194 -12.38 10.56 14.14
C ARG A 194 -11.23 11.04 15.05
N GLY A 195 -10.02 11.05 14.52
CA GLY A 195 -8.82 11.45 15.28
C GLY A 195 -8.18 10.31 16.09
N GLU A 196 -8.90 9.22 16.36
CA GLU A 196 -8.48 8.17 17.28
C GLU A 196 -7.89 6.95 16.55
N THR A 197 -6.78 6.41 17.07
CA THR A 197 -6.18 5.19 16.52
C THR A 197 -6.99 3.96 16.93
N ILE A 198 -7.67 3.32 15.99
CA ILE A 198 -8.42 2.07 16.18
C ILE A 198 -7.50 0.86 15.99
N LEU A 199 -6.70 0.89 14.93
CA LEU A 199 -5.68 -0.12 14.62
C LEU A 199 -4.34 0.57 14.45
N GLU A 200 -3.34 0.09 15.17
CA GLU A 200 -1.99 0.61 15.14
C GLU A 200 -1.37 0.46 13.73
N PRO A 201 -0.72 1.51 13.18
CA PRO A 201 -0.05 1.42 11.89
C PRO A 201 1.23 0.57 11.94
N VAL A 202 1.81 0.27 10.77
CA VAL A 202 3.00 -0.59 10.63
C VAL A 202 4.16 -0.16 11.52
N THR A 203 4.35 1.15 11.68
CA THR A 203 5.40 1.80 12.48
C THR A 203 5.26 1.53 13.98
N ARG A 204 4.05 1.31 14.47
CA ARG A 204 3.77 0.97 15.88
C ARG A 204 3.81 -0.54 16.11
N VAL A 205 3.44 -1.32 15.09
CA VAL A 205 3.60 -2.78 15.10
C VAL A 205 5.07 -3.19 15.01
N TYR A 206 5.88 -2.43 14.28
CA TYR A 206 7.33 -2.63 14.08
C TYR A 206 8.09 -1.34 14.43
N PRO A 207 8.33 -1.06 15.73
CA PRO A 207 8.91 0.21 16.21
C PRO A 207 10.31 0.52 15.67
N ASN A 208 11.03 -0.49 15.18
CA ASN A 208 12.34 -0.30 14.54
C ASN A 208 12.27 0.57 13.28
N ILE A 209 11.11 0.73 12.65
CA ILE A 209 10.92 1.64 11.51
C ILE A 209 11.08 3.11 11.97
N LEU A 210 10.58 3.45 13.16
CA LEU A 210 10.67 4.82 13.69
C LEU A 210 12.06 5.14 14.25
N GLY A 211 12.80 4.12 14.71
CA GLY A 211 14.17 4.27 15.18
C GLY A 211 15.23 4.27 14.06
N ASP A 212 14.82 4.18 12.80
CA ASP A 212 15.74 4.19 11.66
C ASP A 212 16.10 5.63 11.26
N GLU A 213 17.27 6.08 11.70
CA GLU A 213 17.82 7.40 11.35
C GLU A 213 18.68 7.37 10.08
N LYS A 214 18.92 6.19 9.50
CA LYS A 214 19.86 6.01 8.38
C LYS A 214 19.19 6.10 7.01
N THR A 215 17.89 5.86 6.96
CA THR A 215 17.15 5.99 5.70
C THR A 215 16.78 7.44 5.44
N GLU A 216 17.03 7.88 4.21
CA GLU A 216 16.61 9.19 3.70
C GLU A 216 15.44 9.02 2.73
N PHE A 217 14.80 10.15 2.36
CA PHE A 217 13.80 10.10 1.30
C PHE A 217 14.44 9.68 -0.03
N PRO A 218 13.68 8.99 -0.90
CA PRO A 218 14.16 8.68 -2.24
C PRO A 218 14.70 9.93 -2.95
N GLY A 219 15.86 9.80 -3.59
CA GLY A 219 16.53 10.89 -4.31
C GLY A 219 17.34 11.87 -3.45
N GLN A 220 17.36 11.74 -2.11
CA GLN A 220 18.12 12.64 -1.23
C GLN A 220 19.46 12.06 -0.74
N SER A 221 19.73 10.77 -0.96
CA SER A 221 20.97 10.11 -0.53
C SER A 221 22.22 10.68 -1.20
N CYS A 222 22.92 11.57 -0.50
CA CYS A 222 24.22 12.11 -0.91
C CYS A 222 25.35 11.13 -0.57
N GLY A 223 25.63 10.17 -1.46
CA GLY A 223 26.91 9.45 -1.48
C GLY A 223 26.97 8.10 -0.74
N ASP A 224 26.04 7.79 0.15
CA ASP A 224 25.88 6.43 0.67
C ASP A 224 24.99 5.62 -0.28
N THR A 225 25.57 4.57 -0.86
CA THR A 225 24.80 3.62 -1.67
C THR A 225 23.78 2.96 -0.76
N ILE A 226 22.52 3.38 -0.80
CA ILE A 226 21.43 2.62 -0.20
C ILE A 226 21.54 1.23 -0.81
N LEU A 227 21.95 0.25 0.00
CA LEU A 227 22.17 -1.12 -0.42
C LEU A 227 20.77 -1.70 -0.68
N ASN A 228 20.24 -1.44 -1.88
CA ASN A 228 18.92 -1.89 -2.27
C ASN A 228 18.99 -3.39 -2.56
N ASN A 229 18.79 -4.17 -1.52
CA ASN A 229 18.82 -5.62 -1.58
C ASN A 229 17.77 -6.11 -2.58
N PRO A 230 18.17 -6.88 -3.62
CA PRO A 230 17.25 -7.41 -4.60
C PRO A 230 16.10 -8.16 -3.92
N GLN A 231 14.89 -7.95 -4.39
CA GLN A 231 13.72 -8.63 -3.84
C GLN A 231 13.30 -9.79 -4.74
N ARG A 232 12.73 -10.85 -4.15
CA ARG A 232 12.17 -11.97 -4.91
C ARG A 232 10.85 -11.59 -5.56
N LEU A 233 10.68 -11.99 -6.81
CA LEU A 233 9.44 -11.78 -7.56
C LEU A 233 8.23 -12.40 -6.84
N GLN A 234 8.36 -13.65 -6.38
CA GLN A 234 7.27 -14.35 -5.68
C GLN A 234 6.86 -13.65 -4.37
N THR A 235 7.83 -13.11 -3.61
CA THR A 235 7.57 -12.37 -2.37
C THR A 235 6.82 -11.07 -2.67
N ASN A 236 7.21 -10.35 -3.71
CA ASN A 236 6.52 -9.16 -4.19
C ASN A 236 5.07 -9.47 -4.63
N GLN A 237 4.87 -10.53 -5.40
CA GLN A 237 3.53 -10.95 -5.84
C GLN A 237 2.64 -11.38 -4.67
N MET A 238 3.20 -12.12 -3.71
CA MET A 238 2.45 -12.54 -2.52
C MET A 238 2.06 -11.33 -1.66
N ALA A 239 2.96 -10.37 -1.44
CA ALA A 239 2.64 -9.12 -0.76
C ALA A 239 1.50 -8.38 -1.45
N ALA A 240 1.60 -8.17 -2.77
CA ALA A 240 0.57 -7.51 -3.56
C ALA A 240 -0.81 -8.18 -3.41
N GLN A 241 -0.88 -9.51 -3.47
CA GLN A 241 -2.14 -10.25 -3.33
C GLN A 241 -2.73 -10.18 -1.92
N LEU A 242 -1.88 -10.23 -0.88
CA LEU A 242 -2.33 -10.10 0.50
C LEU A 242 -2.83 -8.67 0.80
N THR A 243 -2.17 -7.65 0.26
CA THR A 243 -2.65 -6.25 0.30
C THR A 243 -4.00 -6.13 -0.40
N MET A 244 -4.16 -6.74 -1.58
CA MET A 244 -5.42 -6.72 -2.31
C MET A 244 -6.55 -7.41 -1.54
N THR A 245 -6.25 -8.43 -0.73
CA THR A 245 -7.26 -9.10 0.11
C THR A 245 -7.94 -8.12 1.08
N LEU A 246 -7.21 -7.14 1.64
CA LEU A 246 -7.81 -6.09 2.49
C LEU A 246 -8.75 -5.19 1.70
N LEU A 247 -8.28 -4.68 0.56
CA LEU A 247 -9.09 -3.81 -0.30
C LEU A 247 -10.33 -4.53 -0.82
N ASN A 248 -10.22 -5.80 -1.22
CA ASN A 248 -11.37 -6.58 -1.67
C ASN A 248 -12.44 -6.69 -0.57
N ASN A 249 -12.04 -6.89 0.69
CA ASN A 249 -12.99 -6.92 1.81
C ASN A 249 -13.67 -5.56 2.04
N LEU A 250 -12.95 -4.44 1.84
CA LEU A 250 -13.53 -3.10 1.88
C LEU A 250 -14.51 -2.88 0.72
N MET A 251 -14.16 -3.27 -0.50
CA MET A 251 -15.01 -3.14 -1.68
C MET A 251 -16.30 -3.98 -1.58
N ASP A 252 -16.19 -5.23 -1.16
CA ASP A 252 -17.33 -6.16 -1.14
C ASP A 252 -18.20 -6.04 0.10
N LYS A 253 -17.58 -5.81 1.26
CA LYS A 253 -18.24 -5.90 2.57
C LYS A 253 -18.09 -4.64 3.43
N GLN A 254 -17.30 -3.66 2.99
CA GLN A 254 -16.93 -2.48 3.77
C GLN A 254 -16.41 -2.84 5.17
N ASN A 255 -15.67 -3.95 5.26
CA ASN A 255 -15.22 -4.53 6.51
C ASN A 255 -13.70 -4.70 6.54
N ILE A 256 -13.10 -4.39 7.69
CA ILE A 256 -11.73 -4.79 8.05
C ILE A 256 -11.83 -6.02 8.96
N TYR A 257 -11.26 -7.15 8.52
CA TYR A 257 -11.30 -8.43 9.24
C TYR A 257 -10.01 -8.77 9.99
N PHE A 258 -8.89 -8.19 9.58
CA PHE A 258 -7.58 -8.50 10.14
C PHE A 258 -6.70 -7.25 10.20
N HIS A 259 -5.90 -7.17 11.25
CA HIS A 259 -4.97 -6.07 11.53
C HIS A 259 -3.64 -6.27 10.81
N LYS A 260 -3.16 -7.52 10.75
CA LYS A 260 -1.88 -7.86 10.13
C LYS A 260 -1.92 -9.24 9.48
N ILE A 261 -1.15 -9.41 8.42
CA ILE A 261 -0.75 -10.71 7.87
C ILE A 261 0.77 -10.78 7.86
N ASN A 262 1.34 -11.81 8.48
CA ASN A 262 2.73 -12.19 8.25
C ASN A 262 2.76 -13.33 7.23
N PHE A 263 3.73 -13.35 6.32
CA PHE A 263 3.81 -14.39 5.31
C PHE A 263 5.25 -14.83 5.02
N ASN A 264 5.35 -16.03 4.44
CA ASN A 264 6.57 -16.56 3.85
C ASN A 264 6.25 -17.17 2.48
N ALA A 265 6.85 -16.59 1.44
CA ALA A 265 6.61 -16.95 0.05
C ALA A 265 7.23 -18.29 -0.36
N GLN A 266 8.27 -18.77 0.35
CA GLN A 266 8.90 -20.07 0.07
C GLN A 266 7.95 -21.23 0.41
N PHE A 267 7.22 -21.10 1.51
CA PHE A 267 6.32 -22.14 2.01
C PHE A 267 4.85 -21.86 1.70
N ALA A 268 4.55 -20.81 0.94
CA ALA A 268 3.20 -20.32 0.69
C ALA A 268 2.37 -20.11 1.98
N GLN A 269 3.04 -19.75 3.07
CA GLN A 269 2.40 -19.57 4.37
C GLN A 269 1.97 -18.12 4.56
N SER A 270 0.75 -17.93 5.05
CA SER A 270 0.28 -16.63 5.56
C SER A 270 -0.46 -16.85 6.88
N LYS A 271 -0.27 -15.92 7.82
CA LYS A 271 -0.89 -15.96 9.14
C LYS A 271 -1.47 -14.59 9.47
N SER A 272 -2.79 -14.52 9.52
CA SER A 272 -3.53 -13.31 9.85
C SER A 272 -3.74 -13.16 11.37
N THR A 273 -3.60 -11.93 11.85
CA THR A 273 -4.07 -11.48 13.17
C THR A 273 -5.43 -10.82 12.97
N PHE A 274 -6.50 -11.50 13.39
CA PHE A 274 -7.87 -11.01 13.27
C PHE A 274 -8.19 -9.89 14.26
N ILE A 275 -9.18 -9.06 13.94
CA ILE A 275 -9.65 -8.01 14.84
C ILE A 275 -10.20 -8.62 16.14
N GLN A 276 -9.76 -8.09 17.27
CA GLN A 276 -10.22 -8.52 18.60
C GLN A 276 -11.53 -7.81 18.98
N LYS A 277 -12.27 -8.41 19.92
CA LYS A 277 -13.62 -7.95 20.28
C LYS A 277 -13.62 -6.56 20.93
N ASP A 278 -12.65 -6.32 21.80
CA ASP A 278 -12.39 -5.04 22.47
C ASP A 278 -12.12 -3.90 21.47
N ILE A 279 -11.42 -4.18 20.38
CA ILE A 279 -11.21 -3.19 19.31
C ILE A 279 -12.52 -2.84 18.59
N VAL A 280 -13.37 -3.84 18.32
CA VAL A 280 -14.70 -3.59 17.75
C VAL A 280 -15.55 -2.77 18.73
N GLU A 281 -15.52 -3.11 20.01
CA GLU A 281 -16.24 -2.36 21.05
C GLU A 281 -15.74 -0.91 21.17
N LYS A 282 -14.42 -0.68 21.06
CA LYS A 282 -13.81 0.68 20.99
C LYS A 282 -14.31 1.46 19.79
N PHE A 283 -14.30 0.85 18.60
CA PHE A 283 -14.76 1.49 17.37
C PHE A 283 -16.25 1.86 17.44
N GLU A 284 -17.11 0.93 17.86
CA GLU A 284 -18.55 1.16 17.98
C GLU A 284 -18.89 2.19 19.07
N ALA A 285 -18.04 2.36 20.08
CA ALA A 285 -18.19 3.42 21.07
C ALA A 285 -17.88 4.81 20.49
N LEU A 286 -16.86 4.93 19.64
CA LEU A 286 -16.47 6.18 18.97
C LEU A 286 -17.42 6.58 17.83
N ARG A 287 -18.10 5.59 17.24
CA ARG A 287 -19.03 5.77 16.11
C ARG A 287 -20.36 6.40 16.53
N LYS A 288 -20.82 6.10 17.76
CA LYS A 288 -22.05 6.66 18.35
C LYS A 288 -21.96 8.16 18.53
#